data_AF-A0A518HFA9-F1
#
_entry.id   AF-A0A518HFA9-F1
#
_cell.length_a   1.000
_cell.length_b   1.000
_cell.length_c   1.000
_cell.angle_alpha   90.00
_cell.angle_beta   90.00
_cell.angle_gamma   90.00
#
_symmetry.space_group_name_H-M   'P 1'
#
loop_
_entity.id
_entity.type
_entity.pdbx_description
1 polymer ?
#
loop_
_entity_poly.entity_id
_entity_poly.type
_entity_poly.pdbx_seq_one_letter_code
_entity_poly.pdbx_strand_id
1 'polypeptide(L)'
;MLRECLAIRTKATPDDWTRYDATGLLGGSLLGQGQYGEAEPMVVRGYRGMKERESQITVPDRYRLRESAMRVIRLYEAWDKPKDATEWKARLGIPDLPTEVFARP
;
A
#
# COMPACT_ATOMS: atom_id res chain seq x y z
N MET A 1 -0.91 -1.58 -18.16
CA MET A 1 -1.63 -2.34 -17.11
C MET A 1 -1.97 -1.56 -15.84
N LEU A 2 -1.10 -1.36 -14.84
CA LEU A 2 -1.52 -0.72 -13.56
C LEU A 2 -2.02 0.72 -13.71
N ARG A 3 -1.40 1.53 -14.57
CA ARG A 3 -1.85 2.91 -14.86
C ARG A 3 -3.23 2.95 -15.53
N GLU A 4 -3.52 2.00 -16.43
CA GLU A 4 -4.81 1.88 -17.11
C GLU A 4 -5.91 1.38 -16.17
N CYS A 5 -5.62 0.38 -15.32
CA CYS A 5 -6.54 -0.05 -14.26
C CYS A 5 -6.92 1.10 -13.33
N LEU A 6 -5.95 1.94 -12.95
CA LEU A 6 -6.21 3.11 -12.12
C LEU A 6 -7.09 4.15 -12.83
N ALA A 7 -6.85 4.39 -14.13
CA ALA A 7 -7.66 5.30 -14.93
C ALA A 7 -9.11 4.81 -15.07
N ILE A 8 -9.31 3.51 -15.28
CA ILE A 8 -10.65 2.89 -15.37
C ILE A 8 -11.38 2.98 -14.03
N ARG A 9 -10.75 2.55 -12.92
CA ARG A 9 -11.38 2.58 -11.58
C ARG A 9 -11.69 4.00 -11.11
N THR A 10 -10.83 4.97 -11.44
CA THR A 10 -11.08 6.39 -11.13
C THR A 10 -12.35 6.90 -11.82
N LYS A 11 -12.64 6.44 -13.05
CA LYS A 11 -13.83 6.85 -13.79
C LYS A 11 -15.08 6.04 -13.41
N ALA A 12 -14.94 4.74 -13.14
CA ALA A 12 -16.05 3.84 -12.91
C ALA A 12 -16.55 3.85 -11.46
N THR A 13 -15.63 3.90 -10.48
CA THR A 13 -15.95 3.81 -9.04
C THR A 13 -15.02 4.72 -8.23
N PRO A 14 -15.21 6.05 -8.33
CA PRO A 14 -14.28 7.02 -7.76
C PRO A 14 -14.14 6.93 -6.23
N ASP A 15 -15.15 6.38 -5.54
CA ASP A 15 -15.25 6.37 -4.08
C ASP A 15 -15.11 4.96 -3.46
N ASP A 16 -14.75 3.96 -4.27
CA ASP A 16 -14.57 2.57 -3.83
C ASP A 16 -13.14 2.33 -3.31
N TRP A 17 -13.01 1.54 -2.25
CA TRP A 17 -11.71 1.17 -1.65
C TRP A 17 -10.78 0.53 -2.68
N THR A 18 -11.32 -0.15 -3.69
CA THR A 18 -10.53 -0.83 -4.72
C THR A 18 -9.75 0.13 -5.62
N ARG A 19 -10.20 1.39 -5.75
CA ARG A 19 -9.44 2.45 -6.45
C ARG A 19 -8.15 2.77 -5.69
N TYR A 20 -8.23 2.83 -4.38
CA TYR A 20 -7.10 3.12 -3.51
C TYR A 20 -6.13 1.93 -3.43
N ASP A 21 -6.65 0.70 -3.42
CA ASP A 21 -5.83 -0.50 -3.60
C ASP A 21 -5.03 -0.45 -4.90
N ALA A 22 -5.68 -0.15 -6.03
CA ALA A 22 -5.00 0.02 -7.32
C ALA A 22 -3.95 1.14 -7.32
N THR A 23 -4.20 2.24 -6.59
CA THR A 23 -3.22 3.33 -6.41
C THR A 23 -1.99 2.85 -5.63
N GLY A 24 -2.21 2.12 -4.54
CA GLY A 24 -1.14 1.52 -3.73
C GLY A 24 -0.32 0.49 -4.52
N LEU A 25 -0.98 -0.33 -5.35
CA LEU A 25 -0.32 -1.31 -6.22
C LEU A 25 0.57 -0.64 -7.27
N LEU A 26 0.12 0.48 -7.87
CA LEU A 26 0.95 1.27 -8.79
C LEU A 26 2.19 1.80 -8.06
N GLY A 27 2.02 2.36 -6.85
CA GLY A 27 3.14 2.78 -6.02
C GLY A 27 4.09 1.62 -5.69
N GLY A 28 3.56 0.42 -5.44
CA GLY A 28 4.35 -0.80 -5.24
C GLY A 28 5.18 -1.21 -6.46
N SER A 29 4.65 -1.00 -7.66
CA SER A 29 5.38 -1.27 -8.89
C SER A 29 6.51 -0.26 -9.11
N LEU A 30 6.30 1.01 -8.78
CA LEU A 30 7.34 2.05 -8.80
C LEU A 30 8.43 1.80 -7.75
N LEU A 31 8.03 1.34 -6.56
CA LEU A 31 8.95 0.89 -5.52
C LEU A 31 9.88 -0.23 -6.03
N GLY A 32 9.34 -1.24 -6.72
CA GLY A 32 10.14 -2.31 -7.33
C GLY A 32 11.12 -1.83 -8.41
N GLN A 33 10.90 -0.64 -8.96
CA GLN A 33 11.77 0.03 -9.94
C GLN A 33 12.77 0.99 -9.27
N GLY A 34 12.78 1.11 -7.94
CA GLY A 34 13.64 2.04 -7.20
C GLY A 34 13.20 3.51 -7.30
N GLN A 35 12.00 3.79 -7.84
CA GLN A 35 11.46 5.15 -7.96
C GLN A 35 10.75 5.58 -6.67
N TYR A 36 11.51 5.66 -5.57
CA TYR A 36 10.93 5.85 -4.23
C TYR A 36 10.13 7.15 -4.08
N GLY A 37 10.60 8.25 -4.67
CA GLY A 37 9.91 9.55 -4.59
C GLY A 37 8.55 9.58 -5.28
N GLU A 38 8.38 8.83 -6.38
CA GLU A 38 7.09 8.67 -7.05
C GLU A 38 6.22 7.60 -6.38
N ALA A 39 6.86 6.57 -5.82
CA ALA A 39 6.18 5.47 -5.13
C ALA A 39 5.51 5.95 -3.82
N GLU A 40 6.19 6.80 -3.04
CA GLU A 40 5.72 7.26 -1.74
C GLU A 40 4.30 7.83 -1.74
N PRO A 41 3.99 8.88 -2.51
CA PRO A 41 2.65 9.46 -2.50
C PRO A 41 1.59 8.45 -2.95
N MET A 42 1.91 7.50 -3.84
CA MET A 42 0.97 6.50 -4.31
C MET A 42 0.69 5.41 -3.26
N VAL A 43 1.75 4.87 -2.64
CA VAL A 43 1.63 3.83 -1.60
C VAL A 43 0.92 4.38 -0.36
N VAL A 44 1.30 5.57 0.12
CA VAL A 44 0.71 6.18 1.31
C VAL A 44 -0.75 6.58 1.06
N ARG A 45 -1.06 7.18 -0.11
CA ARG A 45 -2.45 7.53 -0.47
C ARG A 45 -3.32 6.29 -0.62
N GLY A 46 -2.79 5.21 -1.22
CA GLY A 46 -3.50 3.94 -1.35
C GLY A 46 -3.93 3.38 0.01
N TYR A 47 -2.98 3.29 0.96
CA TYR A 47 -3.30 2.81 2.30
C TYR A 47 -4.33 3.70 3.02
N ARG A 48 -4.13 5.02 3.03
CA ARG A 48 -5.05 5.95 3.73
C ARG A 48 -6.47 5.86 3.18
N GLY A 49 -6.63 5.88 1.86
CA GLY A 49 -7.97 5.83 1.27
C GLY A 49 -8.69 4.49 1.48
N MET A 50 -7.94 3.38 1.57
CA MET A 50 -8.50 2.09 2.01
C MET A 50 -8.86 2.10 3.49
N LYS A 51 -8.02 2.69 4.36
CA LYS A 51 -8.27 2.76 5.81
C LYS A 51 -9.49 3.61 6.14
N GLU A 52 -9.69 4.73 5.46
CA GLU A 52 -10.89 5.57 5.56
C GLU A 52 -12.18 4.79 5.19
N ARG A 53 -12.06 3.80 4.30
CA ARG A 53 -13.17 2.97 3.82
C ARG A 53 -13.14 1.55 4.41
N GLU A 54 -12.44 1.34 5.51
CA GLU A 54 -12.28 0.00 6.12
C GLU A 54 -13.62 -0.67 6.42
N SER A 55 -14.66 0.10 6.79
CA SER A 55 -16.01 -0.39 7.01
C SER A 55 -16.70 -0.94 5.76
N GLN A 56 -16.26 -0.53 4.58
CA GLN A 56 -16.78 -0.99 3.28
C GLN A 56 -16.03 -2.23 2.77
N ILE A 57 -14.90 -2.59 3.38
CA ILE A 57 -14.10 -3.76 3.00
C ILE A 57 -14.73 -5.00 3.64
N THR A 58 -15.15 -5.94 2.79
CA THR A 58 -15.72 -7.21 3.24
C THR A 58 -14.69 -8.01 4.03
N VAL A 59 -15.14 -8.89 4.94
CA VAL A 59 -14.22 -9.74 5.73
C VAL A 59 -13.23 -10.53 4.85
N PRO A 60 -13.67 -11.16 3.73
CA PRO A 60 -12.75 -11.80 2.79
C PRO A 60 -11.69 -10.87 2.18
N ASP A 61 -11.98 -9.58 2.00
CA ASP A 61 -11.07 -8.61 1.37
C ASP A 61 -10.17 -7.85 2.35
N ARG A 62 -10.38 -7.99 3.68
CA ARG A 62 -9.60 -7.26 4.71
C ARG A 62 -8.09 -7.51 4.64
N TYR A 63 -7.65 -8.62 4.06
CA TYR A 63 -6.22 -8.86 3.83
C TYR A 63 -5.60 -7.79 2.93
N ARG A 64 -6.35 -7.22 1.97
CA ARG A 64 -5.88 -6.16 1.07
C ARG A 64 -5.47 -4.91 1.84
N LEU A 65 -6.21 -4.55 2.88
CA LEU A 65 -5.86 -3.42 3.75
C LEU A 65 -4.54 -3.68 4.49
N ARG A 66 -4.30 -4.92 4.96
CA ARG A 66 -3.01 -5.30 5.55
C ARG A 66 -1.87 -5.25 4.53
N GLU A 67 -2.07 -5.79 3.32
CA GLU A 67 -1.06 -5.74 2.25
C GLU A 67 -0.70 -4.30 1.86
N SER A 68 -1.70 -3.41 1.81
CA SER A 68 -1.44 -1.99 1.55
C SER A 68 -0.64 -1.35 2.69
N ALA A 69 -0.91 -1.68 3.95
CA ALA A 69 -0.14 -1.21 5.10
C ALA A 69 1.32 -1.70 5.05
N MET A 70 1.51 -2.99 4.74
CA MET A 70 2.84 -3.59 4.60
C MET A 70 3.65 -2.94 3.47
N ARG A 71 2.99 -2.54 2.38
CA ARG A 71 3.66 -1.84 1.27
C ARG A 71 4.21 -0.47 1.69
N VAL A 72 3.53 0.25 2.61
CA VAL A 72 4.05 1.50 3.20
C VAL A 72 5.34 1.24 3.97
N ILE A 73 5.37 0.20 4.79
CA ILE A 73 6.57 -0.17 5.55
C ILE A 73 7.73 -0.52 4.60
N ARG A 74 7.49 -1.40 3.61
CA ARG A 74 8.52 -1.83 2.65
C ARG A 74 9.09 -0.68 1.83
N LEU A 75 8.28 0.32 1.51
CA LEU A 75 8.76 1.52 0.83
C LEU A 75 9.87 2.21 1.63
N TYR A 76 9.63 2.46 2.92
CA TYR A 76 10.59 3.17 3.77
C TYR A 76 11.81 2.30 4.11
N GLU A 77 11.63 0.97 4.26
CA GLU A 77 12.75 0.04 4.42
C GLU A 77 13.64 0.02 3.18
N ALA A 78 13.05 -0.09 1.98
CA ALA A 78 13.81 -0.15 0.73
C ALA A 78 14.42 1.19 0.31
N TRP A 79 13.90 2.31 0.82
CA TRP A 79 14.42 3.66 0.61
C TRP A 79 15.45 4.08 1.67
N ASP A 80 15.90 3.15 2.52
CA ASP A 80 16.88 3.43 3.58
C ASP A 80 16.41 4.51 4.57
N LYS A 81 15.11 4.50 4.87
CA LYS A 81 14.45 5.38 5.86
C LYS A 81 13.88 4.55 7.03
N PRO A 82 14.73 3.87 7.82
CA PRO A 82 14.27 2.96 8.88
C PRO A 82 13.49 3.66 10.00
N LYS A 83 13.75 4.95 10.26
CA LYS A 83 12.97 5.74 11.24
C LYS A 83 11.51 5.87 10.84
N ASP A 84 11.26 6.19 9.57
CA ASP A 84 9.91 6.31 9.03
C ASP A 84 9.22 4.93 9.01
N ALA A 85 9.93 3.88 8.63
CA ALA A 85 9.41 2.51 8.67
C ALA A 85 8.96 2.11 10.10
N THR A 86 9.76 2.41 11.12
CA THR A 86 9.41 2.15 12.52
C THR A 86 8.23 2.99 12.99
N GLU A 87 8.16 4.27 12.63
CA GLU A 87 7.00 5.11 12.95
C GLU A 87 5.72 4.54 12.33
N TRP A 88 5.78 4.10 11.07
CA TRP A 88 4.66 3.46 10.41
C TRP A 88 4.29 2.11 11.04
N LYS A 89 5.26 1.27 11.42
CA LYS A 89 4.99 0.01 12.16
C LYS A 89 4.26 0.28 13.48
N ALA A 90 4.72 1.27 14.25
CA ALA A 90 4.09 1.67 15.51
C ALA A 90 2.66 2.21 15.28
N ARG A 91 2.47 3.08 14.28
CA ARG A 91 1.14 3.63 13.92
C ARG A 91 0.17 2.54 13.48
N LEU A 92 0.65 1.51 12.82
CA LEU A 92 -0.15 0.38 12.35
C LEU A 92 -0.43 -0.66 13.44
N GLY A 93 0.19 -0.54 14.61
CA GLY A 93 0.07 -1.51 15.70
C GLY A 93 0.60 -2.89 15.30
N ILE A 94 1.63 -2.95 14.46
CA ILE A 94 2.26 -4.17 13.97
C ILE A 94 3.58 -4.36 14.73
N PRO A 95 3.65 -5.18 15.79
CA PRO A 95 4.83 -5.25 16.65
C PRO A 95 5.98 -6.06 16.05
N ASP A 96 5.69 -7.03 15.17
CA ASP A 96 6.70 -7.83 14.49
C ASP A 96 6.06 -8.48 13.26
N LEU A 97 6.49 -8.07 12.06
CA LEU A 97 6.28 -8.87 10.86
C LEU A 97 7.50 -9.77 10.74
N PRO A 98 7.34 -11.11 10.67
CA PRO A 98 8.46 -11.95 10.32
C PRO A 98 8.97 -11.52 8.94
N THR A 99 10.25 -11.18 8.88
CA THR A 99 11.00 -10.89 7.66
C THR A 99 10.83 -12.03 6.63
N GLU A 100 10.45 -13.22 7.11
CA GLU A 100 10.30 -14.48 6.37
C GLU A 100 8.99 -14.64 5.58
N VAL A 101 7.97 -13.77 5.73
CA VAL A 101 6.84 -13.76 4.78
C VAL A 101 7.30 -13.28 3.38
N PHE A 102 8.58 -12.91 3.26
CA PHE A 102 9.20 -12.26 2.11
C PHE A 102 10.38 -13.05 1.54
N ALA A 103 10.35 -14.39 1.56
CA ALA A 103 11.12 -15.14 0.59
C ALA A 103 10.67 -14.68 -0.82
N ARG A 104 11.57 -13.99 -1.52
CA ARG A 104 11.43 -13.71 -2.96
C ARG A 104 11.18 -15.05 -3.70
N PRO A 105 10.43 -15.05 -4.82
CA PRO A 105 10.39 -16.22 -5.68
C PRO A 105 11.79 -16.63 -6.15
#